data_AF-A0A228IK11-F1
#
_entry.id   AF-A0A228IK11-F1
#
_cell.length_a   1.000
_cell.length_b   1.000
_cell.length_c   1.000
_cell.angle_alpha   90.00
_cell.angle_beta   90.00
_cell.angle_gamma   90.00
#
_symmetry.space_group_name_H-M   'P 1'
#
loop_
_entity.id
_entity.type
_entity.pdbx_description
1 polymer ?
#
loop_
_entity_poly.entity_id
_entity_poly.type
_entity_poly.pdbx_seq_one_letter_code
_entity_poly.pdbx_strand_id
1 'polypeptide(L)'
;MSEIAIKAIRTNTTTHRAVLRDGEIERILAEKVCGLAGIDRTSDNVQVRVHLSSRMGSCGSENSATVEVTIDHGESSSAGEV
;
A
#
# COMPACT_ATOMS: atom_id res chain seq x y z
N MET A 1 -3.63 8.65 -14.05
CA MET A 1 -4.10 8.26 -12.69
C MET A 1 -5.44 7.58 -12.87
N SER A 2 -5.62 6.35 -12.38
CA SER A 2 -6.95 5.73 -12.37
C SER A 2 -7.75 6.35 -11.23
N GLU A 3 -8.98 6.78 -11.51
CA GLU A 3 -9.86 7.34 -10.50
C GLU A 3 -10.65 6.20 -9.84
N ILE A 4 -10.58 6.11 -8.51
CA ILE A 4 -11.37 5.14 -7.75
C ILE A 4 -12.82 5.66 -7.67
N ALA A 5 -13.70 5.06 -8.46
CA ALA A 5 -15.11 5.42 -8.46
C ALA A 5 -15.82 4.88 -7.20
N ILE A 6 -16.26 5.78 -6.32
CA ILE A 6 -17.06 5.44 -5.13
C ILE A 6 -18.54 5.66 -5.42
N LYS A 7 -19.34 4.61 -5.30
CA LYS A 7 -20.81 4.70 -5.35
C LYS A 7 -21.37 4.74 -3.93
N ALA A 8 -22.20 5.74 -3.64
CA ALA A 8 -22.89 5.86 -2.36
C ALA A 8 -24.39 5.60 -2.55
N ILE A 9 -24.97 4.75 -1.71
CA ILE A 9 -26.42 4.56 -1.60
C ILE A 9 -26.83 4.98 -0.20
N ARG A 10 -27.83 5.85 -0.10
CA ARG A 10 -28.33 6.37 1.18
C ARG A 10 -29.83 6.11 1.31
N THR A 11 -30.18 5.29 2.30
CA THR A 11 -31.54 5.14 2.83
C THR A 11 -31.50 5.46 4.33
N ASN A 12 -31.47 4.47 5.23
CA ASN A 12 -31.23 4.66 6.68
C ASN A 12 -29.77 4.40 7.09
N THR A 13 -28.97 3.85 6.17
CA THR A 13 -27.53 3.60 6.31
C THR A 13 -26.87 4.09 5.03
N THR A 14 -25.66 4.66 5.11
CA THR A 14 -24.89 5.04 3.92
C THR A 14 -23.88 3.94 3.63
N THR A 15 -24.00 3.29 2.47
CA THR A 15 -23.00 2.31 2.01
C THR A 15 -22.13 2.94 0.93
N HIS A 16 -20.82 2.96 1.16
CA HIS A 16 -19.82 3.36 0.16
C HIS A 16 -19.22 2.11 -0.47
N ARG A 17 -19.36 1.94 -1.79
CA ARG A 17 -18.80 0.81 -2.53
C ARG A 17 -17.79 1.30 -3.56
N ALA A 18 -16.61 0.72 -3.55
CA ALA A 18 -15.59 0.88 -4.57
C ALA A 18 -15.18 -0.51 -5.09
N VAL A 19 -14.82 -0.60 -6.37
CA VAL A 19 -14.21 -1.79 -6.98
C VAL A 19 -12.80 -1.38 -7.41
N LEU A 20 -11.80 -2.07 -6.86
CA LEU A 20 -10.40 -1.76 -7.07
C LEU A 20 -9.75 -2.86 -7.93
N ARG A 21 -8.84 -2.46 -8.82
CA ARG A 21 -7.94 -3.38 -9.53
C ARG A 21 -6.69 -3.61 -8.69
N ASP A 22 -5.96 -4.69 -8.94
CA ASP A 22 -4.75 -5.05 -8.20
C ASP A 22 -3.78 -3.87 -8.04
N GLY A 23 -3.43 -3.17 -9.12
CA GLY A 23 -2.53 -2.02 -9.06
C GLY A 23 -3.02 -0.86 -8.18
N GLU A 24 -4.34 -0.65 -8.06
CA GLU A 24 -4.90 0.36 -7.15
C GLU A 24 -4.85 -0.13 -5.70
N ILE A 25 -5.09 -1.42 -5.45
CA ILE A 25 -4.96 -2.04 -4.13
C ILE A 25 -3.51 -1.96 -3.66
N GLU A 26 -2.56 -2.36 -4.50
CA GLU A 26 -1.13 -2.28 -4.22
C GLU A 26 -0.71 -0.86 -3.88
N ARG A 27 -1.17 0.11 -4.69
CA ARG A 27 -0.88 1.53 -4.46
C ARG A 27 -1.41 2.01 -3.10
N ILE A 28 -2.68 1.75 -2.78
CA ILE A 28 -3.28 2.18 -1.51
C ILE A 28 -2.56 1.55 -0.32
N LEU A 29 -2.24 0.26 -0.40
CA LEU A 29 -1.53 -0.45 0.66
C LEU A 29 -0.13 0.12 0.87
N ALA A 30 0.61 0.38 -0.21
CA ALA A 30 1.92 1.03 -0.16
C ALA A 30 1.84 2.43 0.49
N GLU A 31 0.91 3.29 0.07
CA GLU A 31 0.72 4.62 0.66
C GLU A 31 0.38 4.54 2.15
N LYS A 32 -0.52 3.61 2.53
CA LYS A 32 -0.93 3.45 3.91
C LYS A 32 0.20 2.95 4.81
N VAL A 33 0.97 1.96 4.36
CA VAL A 33 2.08 1.39 5.13
C VAL A 33 3.23 2.39 5.26
N CYS A 34 3.63 3.05 4.17
CA CYS A 34 4.65 4.10 4.22
C CYS A 34 4.24 5.24 5.17
N GLY A 35 2.98 5.70 5.10
CA GLY A 35 2.46 6.73 5.99
C GLY A 35 2.45 6.32 7.46
N LEU A 36 2.13 5.06 7.78
CA LEU A 36 2.21 4.53 9.15
C LEU A 36 3.66 4.38 9.64
N ALA A 37 4.60 4.10 8.73
CA ALA A 37 6.02 3.99 9.03
C ALA A 37 6.76 5.34 9.05
N GLY A 38 6.08 6.45 8.69
CA GLY A 38 6.71 7.77 8.57
C GLY A 38 7.71 7.88 7.42
N ILE A 39 7.59 7.03 6.40
CA ILE A 39 8.50 6.96 5.26
C ILE A 39 7.89 7.75 4.10
N ASP A 40 8.68 8.65 3.52
CA ASP A 40 8.29 9.30 2.27
C ASP A 40 8.47 8.35 1.08
N ARG A 41 7.36 7.85 0.55
CA ARG A 41 7.36 6.93 -0.60
C ARG A 41 7.90 7.57 -1.88
N THR A 42 7.85 8.90 -1.98
CA THR A 42 8.27 9.60 -3.21
C THR A 42 9.78 9.77 -3.31
N SER A 43 10.51 9.47 -2.24
CA SER A 43 11.96 9.56 -2.20
C SER A 43 12.59 8.46 -3.04
N ASP A 44 13.57 8.81 -3.87
CA ASP A 44 14.23 7.91 -4.82
C ASP A 44 14.96 6.73 -4.15
N ASN A 45 15.29 6.86 -2.86
CA ASN A 45 15.91 5.82 -2.06
C ASN A 45 14.92 4.85 -1.41
N VAL A 46 13.60 5.01 -1.65
CA VAL A 46 12.56 4.15 -1.08
C VAL A 46 11.97 3.26 -2.15
N GLN A 47 12.15 1.94 -1.99
CA GLN A 47 11.50 0.93 -2.82
C GLN A 47 10.37 0.26 -2.05
N VAL A 48 9.18 0.19 -2.64
CA VAL A 48 8.02 -0.48 -2.05
C VAL A 48 7.54 -1.59 -2.96
N ARG A 49 7.37 -2.80 -2.43
CA ARG A 49 6.81 -3.96 -3.12
C ARG A 49 5.57 -4.43 -2.39
N VAL A 50 4.49 -4.68 -3.14
CA VAL A 50 3.26 -5.24 -2.59
C VAL A 50 2.97 -6.56 -3.29
N HIS A 51 2.72 -7.58 -2.49
CA HIS A 51 2.34 -8.90 -2.99
C HIS A 51 0.95 -9.25 -2.45
N LEU A 52 -0.03 -9.25 -3.35
CA LEU A 52 -1.37 -9.71 -3.06
C LEU A 52 -1.41 -11.24 -3.19
N SER A 53 -1.96 -11.91 -2.18
CA SER A 53 -2.12 -13.35 -2.17
C SER A 53 -3.56 -13.70 -1.79
N SER A 54 -4.13 -14.64 -2.52
CA SER A 54 -5.42 -15.24 -2.16
C SER A 54 -5.21 -16.73 -2.04
N ARG A 55 -5.44 -17.26 -0.84
CA ARG A 55 -5.37 -18.69 -0.57
C ARG A 55 -6.77 -19.22 -0.34
N MET A 56 -7.20 -20.13 -1.20
CA MET A 56 -8.45 -20.83 -1.02
C MET A 56 -8.19 -22.09 -0.19
N GLY A 57 -8.70 -22.10 1.04
CA GLY A 57 -8.68 -23.26 1.94
C GLY A 57 -10.03 -23.96 2.00
N SER A 58 -10.07 -25.12 2.64
CA SER A 58 -11.31 -25.91 2.78
C SER A 58 -12.43 -25.20 3.57
N CYS A 59 -12.10 -24.14 4.33
CA CYS A 59 -13.05 -23.34 5.12
C CYS A 59 -13.31 -21.93 4.55
N GLY A 60 -12.81 -21.60 3.35
CA GLY A 60 -13.05 -20.30 2.71
C GLY A 60 -11.80 -19.69 2.08
N SER A 61 -11.96 -18.47 1.58
CA SER A 61 -10.89 -17.70 0.94
C SER A 61 -10.25 -16.74 1.94
N GLU A 62 -8.95 -16.91 2.17
CA GLU A 62 -8.14 -15.96 2.92
C GLU A 62 -7.41 -15.06 1.93
N ASN A 63 -7.70 -13.76 1.98
CA ASN A 63 -6.97 -12.75 1.21
C ASN A 63 -5.94 -12.09 2.13
N SER A 64 -4.68 -12.15 1.75
CA SER A 64 -3.58 -11.52 2.46
C SER A 64 -2.76 -10.63 1.53
N ALA A 65 -2.08 -9.66 2.10
CA ALA A 65 -1.15 -8.82 1.36
C ALA A 65 0.13 -8.63 2.19
N THR A 66 1.28 -8.82 1.55
CA THR A 66 2.59 -8.52 2.13
C THR A 66 3.11 -7.23 1.51
N VAL A 67 3.44 -6.26 2.34
CA VAL A 67 4.03 -4.98 1.91
C VAL A 67 5.46 -4.92 2.46
N GLU A 68 6.43 -4.84 1.56
CA GLU A 68 7.85 -4.70 1.88
C GLU A 68 8.30 -3.29 1.50
N VAL A 69 8.87 -2.57 2.47
CA VAL A 69 9.44 -1.24 2.26
C VAL A 69 10.94 -1.33 2.52
N THR A 70 11.74 -1.02 1.51
CA THR A 70 13.20 -1.00 1.56
C THR A 70 13.67 0.43 1.42
N ILE A 71 14.55 0.88 2.31
CA ILE A 71 15.17 2.22 2.25
C ILE A 71 16.66 2.02 2.02
N ASP A 72 17.17 2.60 0.93
CA ASP A 72 18.59 2.71 0.68
C ASP A 72 19.16 3.90 1.46
N HIS A 73 20.24 3.66 2.20
CA HIS A 73 20.95 4.68 2.97
C HIS A 73 22.34 4.97 2.37
N GLY A 74 22.55 4.61 1.09
CA GLY A 74 23.84 4.48 0.43
C GLY A 74 24.63 5.76 0.18
N GLU A 75 24.07 6.95 0.44
CA GLU A 75 24.84 8.20 0.45
C GLU A 75 24.59 9.01 1.73
N SER A 76 24.83 8.39 2.90
CA SER A 76 25.28 9.13 4.08
C SER A 76 26.81 9.20 4.09
N SER A 77 27.40 9.81 3.07
CA SER A 77 28.81 10.22 3.12
C SER A 77 28.87 11.67 3.56
N SER A 78 28.85 11.89 4.88
CA SER A 78 29.53 13.05 5.47
C SER A 78 30.64 12.51 6.35
N ALA A 79 31.85 12.62 5.82
CA ALA A 79 33.10 12.53 6.55
C ALA A 79 33.22 13.66 7.60
N GLY A 80 34.08 13.43 8.60
CA GLY A 80 34.55 14.41 9.59
C GLY A 80 34.43 13.85 11.03
N GLU A 81 35.33 12.99 11.52
CA GLU A 81 36.70 13.27 11.99
C GLU A 81 36.74 13.63 13.49
N VAL A 82 37.56 12.85 14.21
CA VAL A 82 38.05 12.83 15.62
C VAL A 82 37.40 13.66 16.72
#